data_AF-A0A1I8NGB8-F1
#
_entry.id   AF-A0A1I8NGB8-F1
#
_cell.length_a   1.000
_cell.length_b   1.000
_cell.length_c   1.000
_cell.angle_alpha   90.00
_cell.angle_beta   90.00
_cell.angle_gamma   90.00
#
_symmetry.space_group_name_H-M   'P 1'
#
loop_
_entity.id
_entity.type
_entity.pdbx_description
1 polymer ?
#
loop_
_entity_poly.entity_id
_entity_poly.type
_entity_poly.pdbx_seq_one_letter_code
_entity_poly.pdbx_strand_id
1 'polypeptide(L)'
;MSFMLLFRDLIRLFACYNDGIINLLEKYFDMNKKQARDALDLYKKFLVRMDRVGEFLKVAENVGIDKGDIPDLTKAPSSLLDALEQHLAALEGRKVSAANTPTQSARETPKERENVGYATRYYGLK
;
A
#
# COMPACT_ATOMS: atom_id res chain seq x y z
N MET A 1 5.19 -3.50 31.57
CA MET A 1 5.50 -4.66 30.69
C MET A 1 4.53 -4.82 29.52
N SER A 2 3.22 -4.57 29.67
CA SER A 2 2.24 -4.76 28.58
C SER A 2 2.48 -3.89 27.33
N PHE A 3 2.90 -2.64 27.50
CA PHE A 3 3.18 -1.74 26.37
C PHE A 3 4.31 -2.24 25.46
N MET A 4 5.39 -2.79 26.04
CA MET A 4 6.51 -3.37 25.27
C MET A 4 6.09 -4.58 24.44
N LEU A 5 5.14 -5.39 24.93
CA LEU A 5 4.58 -6.50 24.16
C LEU A 5 3.76 -5.98 22.98
N LEU A 6 2.91 -4.98 23.21
CA LEU A 6 2.14 -4.33 22.14
C LEU A 6 3.03 -3.68 21.08
N PHE A 7 4.13 -3.03 21.50
CA PHE A 7 5.11 -2.47 20.58
C PHE A 7 5.72 -3.56 19.69
N ARG A 8 6.23 -4.65 20.27
CA ARG A 8 6.84 -5.75 19.51
C ARG A 8 5.87 -6.41 18.53
N ASP A 9 4.62 -6.59 18.96
CA ASP A 9 3.57 -7.13 18.09
C ASP A 9 3.22 -6.15 16.97
N LEU A 10 3.16 -4.85 17.27
CA LEU A 10 2.93 -3.81 16.26
C LEU A 10 4.02 -3.80 15.18
N ILE A 11 5.30 -3.89 15.57
CA ILE A 11 6.41 -3.92 14.60
C ILE A 11 6.26 -5.09 13.63
N ARG A 12 5.98 -6.29 14.16
CA ARG A 12 5.78 -7.49 13.33
C ARG A 12 4.54 -7.40 12.46
N LEU A 13 3.43 -6.91 13.02
CA LEU A 13 2.18 -6.75 12.27
C LEU A 13 2.35 -5.72 11.15
N PHE A 14 3.03 -4.61 11.42
CA PHE A 14 3.28 -3.57 10.44
C PHE A 14 4.20 -4.05 9.31
N ALA A 15 5.19 -4.89 9.64
CA ALA A 15 6.03 -5.57 8.65
C ALA A 15 5.20 -6.39 7.65
N CYS A 16 4.40 -7.32 8.17
CA CYS A 16 3.53 -8.14 7.32
C CYS A 16 2.49 -7.30 6.59
N TYR A 17 2.02 -6.20 7.18
CA TYR A 17 1.05 -5.31 6.53
C TYR A 17 1.69 -4.60 5.32
N ASN A 18 2.91 -4.09 5.47
CA ASN A 18 3.67 -3.50 4.36
C ASN A 18 3.91 -4.50 3.23
N ASP A 19 4.34 -5.74 3.54
CA ASP A 19 4.52 -6.79 2.55
C ASP A 19 3.22 -7.10 1.81
N GLY A 20 2.10 -7.13 2.54
CA GLY A 20 0.77 -7.31 1.96
C GLY A 20 0.39 -6.16 1.01
N ILE A 21 0.75 -4.92 1.33
CA ILE A 21 0.49 -3.75 0.50
C ILE A 21 1.37 -3.74 -0.75
N ILE A 22 2.65 -4.11 -0.66
CA ILE A 22 3.53 -4.24 -1.83
C ILE A 22 2.94 -5.27 -2.80
N ASN A 23 2.61 -6.46 -2.31
CA ASN A 23 2.02 -7.53 -3.12
C ASN A 23 0.64 -7.14 -3.70
N LEU A 24 -0.15 -6.32 -3.00
CA LEU A 24 -1.39 -5.77 -3.53
C LEU A 24 -1.13 -4.83 -4.71
N LEU A 25 -0.16 -3.92 -4.56
CA LEU A 25 0.18 -2.91 -5.56
C LEU A 25 0.85 -3.53 -6.80
N GLU A 26 1.70 -4.54 -6.63
CA GLU A 26 2.29 -5.31 -7.73
C GLU A 26 1.26 -5.97 -8.64
N LYS A 27 0.07 -6.28 -8.12
CA LYS A 27 -1.00 -6.94 -8.87
C LYS A 27 -2.10 -5.99 -9.32
N TYR A 28 -2.09 -4.75 -8.82
CA TYR A 28 -3.23 -3.83 -8.95
C TYR A 28 -3.62 -3.55 -10.40
N PHE A 29 -2.63 -3.36 -11.27
CA PHE A 29 -2.85 -2.96 -12.67
C PHE A 29 -3.37 -4.10 -13.56
N ASP A 30 -3.30 -5.35 -13.07
CA ASP A 30 -3.91 -6.53 -13.71
C ASP A 30 -5.30 -6.86 -13.15
N MET A 31 -5.79 -6.12 -12.14
CA MET A 31 -7.06 -6.41 -11.48
C MET A 31 -8.27 -6.00 -12.32
N ASN A 32 -9.37 -6.76 -12.20
CA ASN A 32 -10.64 -6.32 -12.77
C ASN A 32 -11.23 -5.15 -11.97
N LYS A 33 -12.21 -4.45 -12.54
CA LYS A 33 -12.84 -3.26 -11.94
C LYS A 33 -13.27 -3.43 -10.47
N LYS A 34 -13.85 -4.58 -10.10
CA LYS A 34 -14.30 -4.82 -8.72
C LYS A 34 -13.09 -4.95 -7.79
N GLN A 35 -12.13 -5.79 -8.19
CA GLN A 35 -10.90 -6.02 -7.42
C GLN A 35 -10.07 -4.74 -7.27
N ALA A 36 -9.89 -3.96 -8.33
CA ALA A 36 -9.15 -2.69 -8.29
C ALA A 36 -9.82 -1.69 -7.33
N ARG A 37 -11.16 -1.62 -7.30
CA ARG A 37 -11.87 -0.76 -6.34
C ARG A 37 -11.63 -1.19 -4.90
N ASP A 38 -11.74 -2.48 -4.62
CA ASP A 38 -11.52 -3.02 -3.27
C ASP A 38 -10.05 -2.83 -2.83
N ALA A 39 -9.10 -3.03 -3.75
CA ALA A 39 -7.68 -2.83 -3.51
C ALA A 39 -7.34 -1.35 -3.24
N LEU A 40 -7.93 -0.41 -3.99
CA LEU A 40 -7.71 1.03 -3.79
C LEU A 40 -8.25 1.49 -2.43
N ASP A 41 -9.43 1.01 -2.04
CA ASP A 41 -9.98 1.28 -0.70
C ASP A 41 -9.06 0.74 0.41
N LEU A 42 -8.53 -0.48 0.25
CA LEU A 42 -7.59 -1.07 1.19
C LEU A 42 -6.29 -0.24 1.28
N TYR A 43 -5.76 0.23 0.16
CA TYR A 43 -4.56 1.08 0.12
C TYR A 43 -4.80 2.43 0.82
N LYS A 44 -5.94 3.09 0.56
CA LYS A 44 -6.31 4.34 1.25
C LYS A 44 -6.43 4.14 2.76
N LYS A 45 -7.05 3.04 3.20
CA LYS A 45 -7.12 2.67 4.62
C LYS A 45 -5.74 2.42 5.22
N PHE A 46 -4.83 1.78 4.48
CA PHE A 46 -3.45 1.59 4.91
C PHE A 46 -2.73 2.92 5.16
N LEU A 47 -2.87 3.92 4.29
CA LEU A 47 -2.26 5.25 4.48
C LEU A 47 -2.69 5.91 5.80
N VAL A 48 -3.98 5.80 6.16
CA VAL A 48 -4.51 6.30 7.43
C VAL A 48 -3.98 5.49 8.62
N ARG A 49 -3.83 4.18 8.47
CA ARG A 49 -3.24 3.33 9.53
C ARG A 49 -1.78 3.69 9.76
N MET A 50 -1.02 4.00 8.71
CA MET A 50 0.38 4.40 8.80
C MET A 50 0.57 5.66 9.66
N ASP A 51 -0.34 6.64 9.58
CA ASP A 51 -0.32 7.81 10.46
C ASP A 51 -0.51 7.43 11.93
N ARG A 52 -1.47 6.54 12.23
CA ARG A 52 -1.73 6.06 13.59
C ARG A 52 -0.56 5.24 14.15
N VAL A 53 0.11 4.45 13.31
CA VAL A 53 1.33 3.73 13.69
C VAL A 53 2.43 4.76 14.03
N GLY A 54 2.60 5.81 13.22
CA GLY A 54 3.57 6.87 13.52
C GLY A 54 3.29 7.59 14.84
N GLU A 55 2.03 7.88 15.15
CA GLU A 55 1.62 8.42 16.46
C GLU A 55 1.95 7.46 17.60
N PHE A 56 1.67 6.16 17.44
CA PHE A 56 2.02 5.15 18.44
C PHE A 56 3.54 5.07 18.66
N LEU A 57 4.34 5.09 17.58
CA LEU A 57 5.80 5.03 17.66
C LEU A 57 6.40 6.26 18.36
N LYS A 58 5.80 7.45 18.21
CA LYS A 58 6.19 8.64 19.00
C LYS A 58 5.96 8.44 20.50
N VAL A 59 4.85 7.79 20.88
CA VAL A 59 4.61 7.45 22.29
C VAL A 59 5.65 6.45 22.78
N ALA A 60 5.98 5.45 21.95
CA ALA A 60 7.05 4.48 22.24
C ALA A 60 8.42 5.15 22.49
N GLU A 61 8.82 6.09 21.63
CA GLU A 61 10.03 6.89 21.81
C GLU A 61 10.00 7.66 23.14
N ASN A 62 8.89 8.33 23.45
CA ASN A 62 8.74 9.14 24.67
C ASN A 62 8.81 8.33 25.96
N VAL A 63 8.44 7.04 25.94
CA VAL A 63 8.51 6.16 27.11
C VAL A 63 9.85 5.41 27.21
N GLY A 64 10.82 5.73 26.35
CA GLY A 64 12.19 5.25 26.43
C GLY A 64 12.50 4.02 25.56
N ILE A 65 11.73 3.75 24.50
CA ILE A 65 12.14 2.77 23.48
C ILE A 65 13.25 3.36 22.63
N ASP A 66 14.32 2.57 22.42
CA ASP A 66 15.48 2.99 21.64
C ASP A 66 15.09 3.30 20.19
N LYS A 67 15.61 4.40 19.65
CA LYS A 67 15.36 4.81 18.26
C LYS A 67 15.77 3.77 17.23
N GLY A 68 16.77 2.95 17.56
CA GLY A 68 17.22 1.85 16.69
C GLY A 68 16.18 0.72 16.55
N ASP A 69 15.25 0.61 17.49
CA ASP A 69 14.17 -0.39 17.46
C ASP A 69 12.89 0.16 16.79
N ILE A 70 12.85 1.46 16.49
CA ILE A 70 11.69 2.14 15.90
C ILE A 70 11.87 2.20 14.36
N PRO A 71 10.93 1.65 13.57
CA PRO A 71 11.03 1.67 12.12
C PRO A 71 10.81 3.08 11.56
N ASP A 72 11.52 3.39 10.48
CA ASP A 72 11.28 4.61 9.70
C ASP A 72 10.00 4.45 8.87
N LEU A 73 9.02 5.32 9.13
CA LEU A 73 7.74 5.34 8.42
C LEU A 73 7.78 6.38 7.31
N THR A 74 8.41 6.04 6.18
CA THR A 74 8.36 6.91 5.00
C THR A 74 7.21 6.50 4.08
N LYS A 75 6.33 7.44 3.76
CA LYS A 75 5.20 7.20 2.82
C LYS A 75 5.69 7.26 1.37
N ALA A 76 5.08 6.45 0.51
CA ALA A 76 5.26 6.60 -0.93
C ALA A 76 4.70 7.96 -1.42
N PRO A 77 5.22 8.51 -2.52
CA PRO A 77 4.74 9.78 -3.08
C PRO A 77 3.25 9.72 -3.46
N SER A 78 2.56 10.87 -3.40
CA SER A 78 1.14 10.97 -3.78
C SER A 78 0.87 10.58 -5.23
N SER A 79 1.87 10.69 -6.11
CA SER A 79 1.79 10.29 -7.52
C SER A 79 1.40 8.82 -7.71
N LEU A 80 1.72 7.95 -6.75
CA LEU A 80 1.27 6.56 -6.76
C LEU A 80 -0.24 6.49 -6.58
N LEU A 81 -0.79 7.19 -5.59
CA LEU A 81 -2.24 7.23 -5.35
C LEU A 81 -2.98 7.76 -6.58
N ASP A 82 -2.48 8.85 -7.16
CA ASP A 82 -3.06 9.44 -8.38
C ASP A 82 -3.10 8.43 -9.54
N ALA A 83 -2.05 7.63 -9.71
CA ALA A 83 -1.99 6.60 -10.75
C ALA A 83 -2.99 5.46 -10.51
N LEU A 84 -3.16 5.01 -9.26
CA LEU A 84 -4.12 3.98 -8.90
C LEU A 84 -5.56 4.44 -9.14
N GLU A 85 -5.88 5.70 -8.82
CA GLU A 85 -7.18 6.32 -9.08
C GLU A 85 -7.46 6.46 -10.58
N GLN A 86 -6.48 6.92 -11.35
CA GLN A 86 -6.61 7.04 -12.81
C GLN A 86 -6.85 5.67 -13.48
N HIS A 87 -6.16 4.62 -13.04
CA HIS A 87 -6.37 3.28 -13.55
C HIS A 87 -7.80 2.77 -13.27
N LEU A 88 -8.30 2.97 -12.04
CA LEU A 88 -9.69 2.60 -11.71
C LEU A 88 -10.70 3.40 -12.54
N ALA A 89 -10.48 4.70 -12.72
CA ALA A 89 -11.33 5.55 -13.56
C ALA A 89 -11.36 5.06 -15.02
N ALA A 90 -10.22 4.61 -15.57
CA ALA A 90 -10.16 4.03 -16.92
C ALA A 90 -10.96 2.72 -17.03
N LEU A 91 -10.91 1.86 -16.00
CA LEU A 91 -11.75 0.65 -15.91
C LEU A 91 -13.24 0.98 -15.76
N GLU A 92 -13.58 2.10 -15.11
CA GLU A 92 -14.96 2.55 -14.91
C GLU A 92 -15.58 3.20 -16.15
N GLY A 93 -14.80 3.98 -16.90
CA GLY A 93 -15.20 4.62 -18.15
C GLY A 93 -15.36 3.65 -19.32
N ARG A 94 -14.81 2.43 -19.21
CA ARG A 94 -15.00 1.35 -20.19
C ARG A 94 -16.40 0.73 -20.05
N LYS A 95 -17.45 1.45 -20.48
CA LYS A 95 -18.82 0.91 -20.61
C LYS A 95 -19.17 0.72 -22.08
N VAL A 96 -19.52 -0.53 -22.44
CA VAL A 96 -20.14 -1.02 -23.70
C VAL A 96 -19.21 -1.26 -24.89
N SER A 97 -18.54 -2.42 -24.93
CA SER A 97 -18.34 -3.27 -26.13
C SER A 97 -17.33 -4.39 -25.82
N ALA A 98 -17.78 -5.48 -25.19
CA ALA A 98 -17.03 -6.75 -25.18
C ALA A 98 -17.92 -7.87 -24.64
N ALA A 99 -18.92 -8.28 -25.43
CA ALA A 99 -19.30 -9.68 -25.44
C ALA A 99 -18.18 -10.42 -26.19
N ASN A 100 -17.58 -11.43 -25.55
CA ASN A 100 -16.62 -12.40 -26.08
C ASN A 100 -15.24 -11.89 -26.53
N THR A 101 -14.28 -11.73 -25.62
CA THR A 101 -12.84 -11.88 -25.92
C THR A 101 -12.06 -12.22 -24.63
N PRO A 102 -11.04 -13.10 -24.66
CA PRO A 102 -10.26 -13.44 -23.47
C PRO A 102 -9.58 -12.19 -22.93
N THR A 103 -9.54 -12.07 -21.61
CA THR A 103 -8.88 -11.02 -20.83
C THR A 103 -7.50 -10.71 -21.42
N GLN A 104 -7.40 -9.70 -22.27
CA GLN A 104 -6.12 -9.11 -22.62
C GLN A 104 -5.66 -8.37 -21.37
N SER A 105 -4.71 -8.95 -20.65
CA SER A 105 -3.97 -8.28 -19.57
C SER A 105 -3.63 -6.88 -20.05
N ALA A 106 -4.15 -5.86 -19.37
CA ALA A 106 -3.76 -4.49 -19.64
C ALA A 106 -2.25 -4.44 -19.36
N ARG A 107 -1.45 -4.33 -20.43
CA ARG A 107 0.01 -4.32 -20.30
C ARG A 107 0.38 -3.15 -19.40
N GLU A 108 0.91 -3.42 -18.21
CA GLU A 108 1.40 -2.39 -17.29
C GLU A 108 2.25 -1.37 -18.06
N THR A 109 1.90 -0.10 -17.90
CA THR A 109 2.67 0.98 -18.50
C THR A 109 3.99 1.17 -17.75
N PRO A 110 5.04 1.71 -18.40
CA PRO A 110 6.31 2.00 -17.74
C PRO A 110 6.16 2.86 -16.47
N LYS A 111 5.18 3.77 -16.45
CA LYS A 111 4.87 4.61 -15.28
C LYS A 111 4.26 3.82 -14.13
N GLU A 112 3.38 2.86 -14.41
CA GLU A 112 2.78 1.99 -13.39
C GLU A 112 3.85 1.14 -12.71
N ARG A 113 4.81 0.61 -13.48
CA ARG A 113 5.97 -0.12 -12.94
C ARG A 113 6.88 0.73 -12.07
N GLU A 114 7.12 1.98 -12.47
CA GLU A 114 7.89 2.94 -11.69
C GLU A 114 7.19 3.20 -10.34
N ASN A 115 5.88 3.40 -10.36
CA ASN A 115 5.05 3.63 -9.18
C ASN A 115 5.04 2.43 -8.21
N VAL A 116 4.96 1.20 -8.72
CA VAL A 116 5.12 -0.02 -7.90
C VAL A 116 6.53 -0.08 -7.32
N GLY A 117 7.57 0.18 -8.12
CA GLY A 117 8.96 0.21 -7.65
C GLY A 117 9.20 1.24 -6.53
N TYR A 118 8.54 2.39 -6.59
CA TYR A 118 8.54 3.34 -5.47
C TYR A 118 7.90 2.74 -4.22
N ALA A 119 6.72 2.12 -4.33
CA ALA A 119 6.06 1.49 -3.20
C ALA A 119 6.95 0.43 -2.53
N THR A 120 7.60 -0.43 -3.32
CA THR A 120 8.54 -1.44 -2.82
C THR A 120 9.72 -0.80 -2.07
N ARG A 121 10.22 0.35 -2.53
CA ARG A 121 11.34 1.06 -1.88
C ARG A 121 10.94 1.72 -0.55
N TYR A 122 9.70 2.20 -0.43
CA TYR A 122 9.24 2.94 0.76
C TYR A 122 8.57 2.05 1.80
N TYR A 123 7.89 0.99 1.37
CA TYR A 123 7.21 0.06 2.26
C TYR A 123 8.02 -1.21 2.51
N GLY A 124 9.00 -1.53 1.67
CA GLY A 124 9.93 -2.62 1.94
C GLY A 124 10.75 -2.29 3.17
N LEU A 125 10.61 -3.11 4.21
CA LEU A 125 11.47 -3.02 5.38
C LEU A 125 12.90 -3.36 4.95
N LYS A 126 13.82 -2.43 5.13
CA LYS A 126 15.26 -2.72 5.16
C LYS A 126 15.65 -3.26 6.52
#